data_AF-A0A059B6X3-F1
#
_entry.id   AF-A0A059B6X3-F1
#
_cell.length_a   1.000
_cell.length_b   1.000
_cell.length_c   1.000
_cell.angle_alpha   90.00
_cell.angle_beta   90.00
_cell.angle_gamma   90.00
#
_symmetry.space_group_name_H-M   'P 1'
#
loop_
_entity.id
_entity.type
_entity.pdbx_description
1 polymer ?
#
loop_
_entity_poly.entity_id
_entity_poly.type
_entity_poly.pdbx_seq_one_letter_code
_entity_poly.pdbx_strand_id
1 'polypeptide(L)'
;MTFWLPDAESALILEQFLFSSDAAEELKEAIAKKNHELVLLYNINLVDEVWKERPKPPNKPVRIHDLKFAGLDVASKLSFLRAEFVDAGASAIIISMLDEVAWLLNLRGNDVPNSPVVYAYLLVKTETAELFVDSSKITPEVMDHLKNAGVELRPYDKILSEIENLAKQGRNLWLDTSSVNAAIVNTYKSACDKYLNKKSKARVHDYNGRSAMPSGVYRASPISLAKAVKNDAELQGMRNSHLRDAAALAHFWVWLEEEINRGAKLTEVEVADKLLEFRSKQDGFIDTSFDTISASGANGAVIHYKPEPGSCSVLDVEKLFLLDSGAQYVDGTTDITRTVHFGEPTPRQKECFTRVLQVLSSFNCKSFTGAHFINTFTS
;
A
#
# COMPACT_ATOMS: atom_id res chain seq x y z
N MET A 1 15.27 6.55 -17.18
CA MET A 1 14.26 7.35 -17.89
C MET A 1 14.94 8.26 -18.91
N THR A 2 14.49 8.24 -20.17
CA THR A 2 14.84 9.28 -21.16
C THR A 2 13.82 10.40 -21.01
N PHE A 3 14.24 11.53 -20.42
CA PHE A 3 13.38 12.69 -20.27
C PHE A 3 13.26 13.45 -21.58
N TRP A 4 12.04 13.64 -22.07
CA TRP A 4 11.70 14.62 -23.10
C TRP A 4 11.71 16.00 -22.46
N LEU A 5 12.88 16.64 -22.43
CA LEU A 5 13.07 18.01 -21.95
C LEU A 5 13.46 18.91 -23.12
N PRO A 6 13.06 20.19 -23.10
CA PRO A 6 13.52 21.15 -24.09
C PRO A 6 15.04 21.27 -24.07
N ASP A 7 15.65 21.67 -25.19
CA ASP A 7 17.11 21.88 -25.27
C ASP A 7 17.57 23.12 -24.48
N ALA A 8 16.64 24.02 -24.12
CA ALA A 8 16.92 25.23 -23.36
C ALA A 8 16.87 24.98 -21.85
N GLU A 9 17.83 25.55 -21.12
CA GLU A 9 17.87 25.57 -19.65
C GLU A 9 16.51 26.03 -19.09
N SER A 10 15.99 25.27 -18.13
CA SER A 10 14.63 25.42 -17.61
C SER A 10 14.57 24.95 -16.17
N ALA A 11 13.67 25.54 -15.39
CA ALA A 11 13.31 25.07 -14.06
C ALA A 11 12.11 24.12 -14.15
N LEU A 12 12.24 22.92 -13.59
CA LEU A 12 11.16 21.96 -13.44
C LEU A 12 10.65 21.99 -12.01
N ILE A 13 9.33 21.99 -11.86
CA ILE A 13 8.68 22.08 -10.56
C ILE A 13 8.22 20.69 -10.13
N LEU A 14 8.54 20.29 -8.89
CA LEU A 14 8.08 19.04 -8.30
C LEU A 14 7.50 19.26 -6.89
N GLU A 15 6.37 18.63 -6.63
CA GLU A 15 5.72 18.64 -5.32
C GLU A 15 6.26 17.53 -4.42
N GLN A 16 6.83 17.92 -3.29
CA GLN A 16 7.64 17.02 -2.46
C GLN A 16 6.84 15.92 -1.74
N PHE A 17 5.52 16.09 -1.58
CA PHE A 17 4.67 15.09 -0.94
C PHE A 17 4.27 13.94 -1.88
N LEU A 18 4.42 14.10 -3.20
CA LEU A 18 3.92 13.17 -4.20
C LEU A 18 4.98 12.19 -4.72
N PHE A 19 6.25 12.39 -4.35
CA PHE A 19 7.36 11.56 -4.79
C PHE A 19 8.13 11.05 -3.58
N SER A 20 8.56 9.79 -3.66
CA SER A 20 9.55 9.27 -2.72
C SER A 20 10.85 10.07 -2.84
N SER A 21 11.64 10.08 -1.76
CA SER A 21 12.92 10.78 -1.76
C SER A 21 13.86 10.24 -2.83
N ASP A 22 13.90 8.92 -3.03
CA ASP A 22 14.75 8.31 -4.07
C ASP A 22 14.32 8.75 -5.46
N ALA A 23 13.02 8.69 -5.78
CA ALA A 23 12.51 9.11 -7.08
C ALA A 23 12.77 10.60 -7.37
N ALA A 24 12.65 11.45 -6.35
CA ALA A 24 12.94 12.88 -6.49
C ALA A 24 14.42 13.16 -6.74
N GLU A 25 15.33 12.47 -6.05
CA GLU A 25 16.78 12.62 -6.27
C GLU A 25 17.20 12.01 -7.63
N GLU A 26 16.66 10.85 -8.02
CA GLU A 26 16.90 10.27 -9.35
C GLU A 26 16.48 11.23 -10.47
N LEU A 27 15.31 11.86 -10.32
CA LEU A 27 14.82 12.87 -11.26
C LEU A 27 15.78 14.08 -11.30
N LYS A 28 16.13 14.61 -10.13
CA LYS A 28 17.04 15.76 -10.00
C LYS A 28 18.38 15.50 -10.67
N GLU A 29 19.00 14.35 -10.42
CA GLU A 29 20.26 13.96 -11.05
C GLU A 29 20.13 13.83 -12.57
N ALA A 30 19.03 13.24 -13.04
CA ALA A 30 18.83 13.02 -14.46
C ALA A 30 18.60 14.32 -15.24
N ILE A 31 17.90 15.31 -14.66
CA ILE A 31 17.69 16.60 -15.31
C ILE A 31 18.89 17.54 -15.18
N ALA A 32 19.65 17.46 -14.09
CA ALA A 32 20.89 18.21 -13.92
C ALA A 32 21.93 17.85 -15.01
N LYS A 33 21.98 16.59 -15.45
CA LYS A 33 22.82 16.15 -16.60
C LYS A 33 22.48 16.86 -17.92
N LYS A 34 21.31 17.49 -18.01
CA LYS A 34 20.84 18.26 -19.16
C LYS A 34 20.83 19.78 -18.91
N ASN A 35 21.50 20.24 -17.85
CA ASN A 35 21.52 21.65 -17.45
C ASN A 35 20.12 22.22 -17.14
N HIS A 36 19.26 21.43 -16.50
CA HIS A 36 18.01 21.92 -15.93
C HIS A 36 18.04 21.88 -14.40
N GLU A 37 17.21 22.70 -13.78
CA GLU A 37 17.07 22.77 -12.32
C GLU A 37 15.77 22.09 -11.86
N LEU A 38 15.83 21.34 -10.74
CA LEU A 38 14.63 20.85 -10.06
C LEU A 38 14.29 21.78 -8.89
N VAL A 39 13.16 22.47 -8.99
CA VAL A 39 12.59 23.30 -7.94
C VAL A 39 11.55 22.51 -7.17
N LEU A 40 11.82 22.29 -5.89
CA LEU A 40 10.95 21.54 -4.99
C LEU A 40 9.96 22.47 -4.29
N LEU A 41 8.66 22.28 -4.51
CA LEU A 41 7.61 23.00 -3.79
C LEU A 41 7.27 22.31 -2.48
N TYR A 42 7.13 23.11 -1.42
CA TYR A 42 6.93 22.62 -0.06
C TYR A 42 5.49 22.76 0.44
N ASN A 43 4.78 23.83 0.05
CA ASN A 43 3.51 24.25 0.68
C ASN A 43 2.34 24.43 -0.28
N ILE A 44 2.49 24.15 -1.57
CA ILE A 44 1.45 24.40 -2.56
C ILE A 44 1.41 23.26 -3.57
N ASN A 45 0.21 22.79 -3.86
CA ASN A 45 -0.08 21.95 -5.01
C ASN A 45 -0.71 22.83 -6.09
N LEU A 46 -0.06 22.93 -7.25
CA LEU A 46 -0.49 23.89 -8.28
C LEU A 46 -1.78 23.43 -8.99
N VAL A 47 -2.09 22.14 -8.95
CA VAL A 47 -3.35 21.59 -9.48
C VAL A 47 -4.51 21.98 -8.56
N ASP A 48 -4.31 21.93 -7.25
CA ASP A 48 -5.32 22.29 -6.25
C ASP A 48 -5.78 23.75 -6.37
N GLU A 49 -4.88 24.66 -6.78
CA GLU A 49 -5.21 26.09 -7.01
C GLU A 49 -6.20 26.32 -8.16
N VAL A 50 -6.26 25.38 -9.12
CA VAL A 50 -7.14 25.48 -10.30
C VAL A 50 -8.29 24.48 -10.28
N TRP A 51 -8.28 23.51 -9.36
CA TRP A 51 -9.28 22.46 -9.26
C TRP A 51 -10.52 22.90 -8.44
N LYS A 52 -11.40 23.64 -9.11
CA LYS A 52 -12.61 24.24 -8.48
C LYS A 52 -13.55 23.23 -7.82
N GLU A 53 -13.67 22.02 -8.37
CA GLU A 53 -14.60 20.98 -7.91
C GLU A 53 -13.86 19.76 -7.32
N ARG A 54 -12.77 19.99 -6.59
CA ARG A 54 -12.03 18.91 -5.95
C ARG A 54 -12.92 18.17 -4.93
N PRO A 55 -13.05 16.83 -5.02
CA PRO A 55 -13.76 16.05 -4.01
C PRO A 55 -13.15 16.23 -2.62
N LYS A 56 -14.00 16.23 -1.59
CA LYS A 56 -13.51 16.22 -0.21
C LYS A 56 -12.76 14.91 0.08
N PRO A 57 -11.75 14.94 0.96
CA PRO A 57 -11.11 13.73 1.43
C PRO A 57 -12.14 12.74 2.01
N PRO A 58 -11.91 11.42 1.86
CA PRO A 58 -12.76 10.40 2.46
C PRO A 58 -12.81 10.58 3.98
N ASN A 59 -13.97 10.34 4.59
CA ASN A 59 -14.19 10.52 6.02
C ASN A 59 -14.96 9.35 6.66
N LYS A 60 -14.71 8.12 6.19
CA LYS A 60 -15.30 6.94 6.82
C LYS A 60 -14.52 6.59 8.10
N PRO A 61 -15.19 6.05 9.14
CA PRO A 61 -14.53 5.67 10.38
C PRO A 61 -13.45 4.61 10.18
N VAL A 62 -12.38 4.71 10.98
CA VAL A 62 -11.39 3.65 11.16
C VAL A 62 -11.99 2.53 12.00
N ARG A 63 -11.61 1.29 11.72
CA ARG A 63 -12.02 0.12 12.50
C ARG A 63 -10.81 -0.67 12.98
N ILE A 64 -10.99 -1.39 14.09
CA ILE A 64 -9.99 -2.31 14.62
C ILE A 64 -10.00 -3.60 13.76
N HIS A 65 -8.82 -4.13 13.49
CA HIS A 65 -8.63 -5.47 12.97
C HIS A 65 -8.43 -6.42 14.16
N ASP A 66 -9.46 -7.21 14.42
CA ASP A 66 -9.53 -8.11 15.59
C ASP A 66 -8.29 -9.00 15.71
N LEU A 67 -7.80 -9.18 16.94
CA LEU A 67 -6.62 -9.97 17.26
C LEU A 67 -6.74 -11.41 16.73
N LYS A 68 -7.95 -11.98 16.69
CA LYS A 68 -8.18 -13.33 16.15
C LYS A 68 -7.80 -13.46 14.66
N PHE A 69 -7.80 -12.36 13.92
CA PHE A 69 -7.36 -12.32 12.51
C PHE A 69 -5.90 -11.86 12.39
N ALA A 70 -5.49 -10.90 13.22
CA ALA A 70 -4.14 -10.33 13.19
C ALA A 70 -3.06 -11.29 13.72
N GLY A 71 -3.40 -12.17 14.66
CA GLY A 71 -2.49 -13.12 15.33
C GLY A 71 -1.48 -12.51 16.31
N LEU A 72 -1.15 -11.23 16.15
CA LEU A 72 -0.24 -10.47 17.02
C LEU A 72 -0.86 -9.12 17.40
N ASP A 73 -0.75 -8.76 18.68
CA ASP A 73 -1.21 -7.48 19.19
C ASP A 73 -0.25 -6.32 18.83
N VAL A 74 -0.72 -5.09 19.00
CA VAL A 74 0.02 -3.89 18.64
C VAL A 74 1.28 -3.70 19.49
N ALA A 75 1.22 -4.02 20.79
CA ALA A 75 2.36 -3.86 21.69
C ALA A 75 3.51 -4.81 21.31
N SER A 76 3.18 -6.07 20.98
CA SER A 76 4.13 -7.05 20.45
C SER A 76 4.79 -6.59 19.15
N LYS A 77 4.00 -6.05 18.21
CA LYS A 77 4.51 -5.49 16.94
C LYS A 77 5.40 -4.26 17.14
N LEU A 78 5.03 -3.35 18.04
CA LEU A 78 5.85 -2.19 18.40
C LEU A 78 7.14 -2.61 19.12
N SER A 79 7.09 -3.64 19.96
CA SER A 79 8.28 -4.18 20.64
C SER A 79 9.27 -4.76 19.62
N PHE A 80 8.79 -5.53 18.64
CA PHE A 80 9.60 -6.01 17.53
C PHE A 80 10.26 -4.83 16.79
N LEU A 81 9.48 -3.84 16.38
CA LEU A 81 10.01 -2.68 15.65
C LEU A 81 11.07 -1.90 16.46
N ARG A 82 10.87 -1.76 17.77
CA ARG A 82 11.84 -1.09 18.66
C ARG A 82 13.13 -1.88 18.83
N ALA A 83 13.10 -3.22 18.74
CA ALA A 83 14.31 -4.03 18.76
C ALA A 83 15.20 -3.74 17.53
N GLU A 84 14.59 -3.51 16.36
CA GLU A 84 15.30 -3.16 15.12
C GLU A 84 16.06 -1.82 15.22
N PHE A 85 15.62 -0.91 16.10
CA PHE A 85 16.32 0.37 16.31
C PHE A 85 17.75 0.18 16.81
N VAL A 86 18.00 -0.85 17.62
CA VAL A 86 19.31 -1.12 18.22
C VAL A 86 20.33 -1.46 17.13
N ASP A 87 20.00 -2.38 16.23
CA ASP A 87 20.87 -2.77 15.11
C ASP A 87 21.11 -1.60 14.14
N ALA A 88 20.05 -0.84 13.86
CA ALA A 88 20.14 0.26 12.90
C ALA A 88 20.77 1.53 13.46
N GLY A 89 20.94 1.64 14.78
CA GLY A 89 21.39 2.88 15.43
C GLY A 89 20.38 4.03 15.32
N ALA A 90 19.09 3.70 15.18
CA ALA A 90 17.98 4.65 15.11
C ALA A 90 17.36 4.89 16.50
N SER A 91 16.61 5.97 16.66
CA SER A 91 15.81 6.24 17.86
C SER A 91 14.38 6.70 17.57
N ALA A 92 14.03 6.77 16.28
CA ALA A 92 12.68 6.88 15.78
C ALA A 92 12.60 6.35 14.34
N ILE A 93 11.41 5.96 13.88
CA ILE A 93 11.09 5.65 12.47
C ILE A 93 9.80 6.36 12.09
N ILE A 94 9.78 6.94 10.89
CA ILE A 94 8.57 7.46 10.26
C ILE A 94 8.04 6.48 9.23
N ILE A 95 6.80 6.07 9.38
CA ILE A 95 6.10 5.15 8.49
C ILE A 95 5.05 5.96 7.72
N SER A 96 5.15 5.90 6.39
CA SER A 96 4.24 6.61 5.48
C SER A 96 3.43 5.68 4.59
N MET A 97 3.82 4.40 4.50
CA MET A 97 3.07 3.36 3.79
C MET A 97 1.83 3.00 4.60
N LEU A 98 0.65 3.24 4.03
CA LEU A 98 -0.63 3.14 4.75
C LEU A 98 -0.94 1.70 5.19
N ASP A 99 -0.49 0.71 4.42
CA ASP A 99 -0.62 -0.70 4.75
C ASP A 99 0.31 -1.12 5.91
N GLU A 100 1.49 -0.51 6.03
CA GLU A 100 2.36 -0.69 7.19
C GLU A 100 1.76 -0.08 8.45
N VAL A 101 1.19 1.13 8.36
CA VAL A 101 0.45 1.76 9.48
C VAL A 101 -0.72 0.86 9.91
N ALA A 102 -1.52 0.41 8.95
CA ALA A 102 -2.66 -0.47 9.18
C ALA A 102 -2.26 -1.81 9.83
N TRP A 103 -1.17 -2.43 9.36
CA TRP A 103 -0.66 -3.69 9.89
C TRP A 103 -0.09 -3.54 11.29
N LEU A 104 0.72 -2.50 11.54
CA LEU A 104 1.39 -2.31 12.83
C LEU A 104 0.40 -2.01 13.95
N LEU A 105 -0.63 -1.20 13.65
CA LEU A 105 -1.63 -0.77 14.63
C LEU A 105 -2.88 -1.65 14.70
N ASN A 106 -2.95 -2.72 13.91
CA ASN A 106 -4.17 -3.53 13.75
C ASN A 106 -5.40 -2.65 13.45
N LEU A 107 -5.26 -1.72 12.50
CA LEU A 107 -6.34 -0.85 12.05
C LEU A 107 -6.66 -1.12 10.59
N ARG A 108 -7.89 -0.82 10.17
CA ARG A 108 -8.29 -0.78 8.76
C ARG A 108 -9.15 0.45 8.51
N GLY A 109 -9.12 0.94 7.28
CA GLY A 109 -9.88 2.09 6.82
C GLY A 109 -10.57 1.85 5.48
N ASN A 110 -11.02 2.94 4.86
CA ASN A 110 -11.66 2.93 3.54
C ASN A 110 -11.33 4.21 2.76
N ASP A 111 -10.13 4.75 2.94
CA ASP A 111 -9.74 6.00 2.29
C ASP A 111 -9.27 5.78 0.84
N VAL A 112 -8.78 4.59 0.54
CA VAL A 112 -8.33 4.19 -0.80
C VAL A 112 -9.28 3.12 -1.32
N PRO A 113 -9.88 3.29 -2.52
CA PRO A 113 -10.69 2.24 -3.14
C PRO A 113 -9.95 0.90 -3.15
N ASN A 114 -10.69 -0.18 -2.87
CA ASN A 114 -10.19 -1.55 -2.89
C ASN A 114 -9.10 -1.91 -1.84
N SER A 115 -8.59 -0.92 -1.11
CA SER A 115 -7.51 -1.08 -0.14
C SER A 115 -7.99 -0.65 1.25
N PRO A 116 -8.05 -1.55 2.24
CA PRO A 116 -8.65 -1.26 3.54
C PRO A 116 -7.72 -0.45 4.47
N VAL A 117 -7.25 0.71 4.00
CA VAL A 117 -6.27 1.59 4.65
C VAL A 117 -6.86 2.97 4.93
N VAL A 118 -6.18 3.73 5.80
CA VAL A 118 -6.53 5.10 6.20
C VAL A 118 -5.34 6.02 5.92
N TYR A 119 -5.58 7.24 5.44
CA TYR A 119 -4.55 8.27 5.30
C TYR A 119 -4.00 8.63 6.67
N ALA A 120 -2.75 8.22 6.91
CA ALA A 120 -2.07 8.44 8.17
C ALA A 120 -0.56 8.39 8.01
N TYR A 121 0.14 9.02 8.95
CA TYR A 121 1.54 8.73 9.23
C TYR A 121 1.67 8.12 10.62
N LEU A 122 2.66 7.27 10.83
CA LEU A 122 2.99 6.74 12.15
C LEU A 122 4.44 7.01 12.48
N LEU A 123 4.66 7.71 13.58
CA LEU A 123 5.99 7.96 14.12
C LEU A 123 6.20 7.08 15.35
N VAL A 124 7.10 6.11 15.27
CA VAL A 124 7.45 5.26 16.42
C VAL A 124 8.80 5.70 16.96
N LYS A 125 8.85 6.00 18.25
CA LYS A 125 10.07 6.34 19.02
C LYS A 125 10.42 5.15 19.92
N THR A 126 11.58 5.21 20.58
CA THR A 126 12.03 4.16 21.50
C THR A 126 10.99 3.82 22.58
N GLU A 127 10.26 4.83 23.10
CA GLU A 127 9.29 4.62 24.19
C GLU A 127 7.84 4.90 23.79
N THR A 128 7.60 5.76 22.80
CA THR A 128 6.26 6.23 22.43
C THR A 128 5.95 5.99 20.96
N ALA A 129 4.68 6.09 20.58
CA ALA A 129 4.24 6.09 19.19
C ALA A 129 3.17 7.16 18.98
N GLU A 130 3.17 7.80 17.83
CA GLU A 130 2.25 8.89 17.47
C GLU A 130 1.63 8.63 16.10
N LEU A 131 0.31 8.46 16.06
CA LEU A 131 -0.49 8.30 14.86
C LEU A 131 -1.02 9.68 14.41
N PHE A 132 -0.57 10.13 13.24
CA PHE A 132 -1.02 11.35 12.59
C PHE A 132 -2.16 11.01 11.64
N VAL A 133 -3.38 11.40 12.01
CA VAL A 133 -4.61 11.02 11.29
C VAL A 133 -5.67 12.10 11.49
N ASP A 134 -6.68 12.12 10.62
CA ASP A 134 -7.89 12.91 10.87
C ASP A 134 -8.67 12.31 12.06
N SER A 135 -8.72 13.06 13.17
CA SER A 135 -9.36 12.62 14.41
C SER A 135 -10.87 12.41 14.27
N SER A 136 -11.52 13.00 13.26
CA SER A 136 -12.95 12.77 13.01
C SER A 136 -13.25 11.34 12.54
N LYS A 137 -12.25 10.59 12.10
CA LYS A 137 -12.35 9.16 11.72
C LYS A 137 -12.20 8.21 12.90
N ILE A 138 -11.80 8.70 14.07
CA ILE A 138 -11.45 7.87 15.23
C ILE A 138 -12.64 7.75 16.17
N THR A 139 -13.15 6.53 16.32
CA THR A 139 -14.21 6.21 17.29
C THR A 139 -13.64 6.08 18.70
N PRO A 140 -14.47 6.15 19.76
CA PRO A 140 -14.01 5.91 21.13
C PRO A 140 -13.32 4.54 21.31
N GLU A 141 -13.85 3.50 20.66
CA GLU A 141 -13.27 2.15 20.69
C GLU A 141 -11.85 2.12 20.09
N VAL A 142 -11.64 2.76 18.93
CA VAL A 142 -10.30 2.86 18.31
C VAL A 142 -9.36 3.72 19.16
N MET A 143 -9.87 4.78 19.78
CA MET A 143 -9.09 5.62 20.68
C MET A 143 -8.59 4.81 21.89
N ASP A 144 -9.45 4.00 22.50
CA ASP A 144 -9.08 3.14 23.62
C ASP A 144 -8.09 2.05 23.20
N HIS A 145 -8.30 1.41 22.04
CA HIS A 145 -7.35 0.45 21.46
C HIS A 145 -5.94 1.04 21.29
N LEU A 146 -5.85 2.25 20.72
CA LEU A 146 -4.58 2.95 20.53
C LEU A 146 -3.95 3.36 21.86
N LYS A 147 -4.74 3.90 22.79
CA LYS A 147 -4.27 4.32 24.11
C LYS A 147 -3.73 3.13 24.91
N ASN A 148 -4.41 1.98 24.87
CA ASN A 148 -3.97 0.75 25.53
C ASN A 148 -2.65 0.22 24.95
N ALA A 149 -2.37 0.50 23.67
CA ALA A 149 -1.10 0.19 23.01
C ALA A 149 -0.02 1.28 23.18
N GLY A 150 -0.30 2.36 23.91
CA GLY A 150 0.65 3.47 24.10
C GLY A 150 0.85 4.35 22.86
N VAL A 151 -0.17 4.45 22.00
CA VAL A 151 -0.16 5.26 20.78
C VAL A 151 -0.97 6.54 21.00
N GLU A 152 -0.33 7.69 20.80
CA GLU A 152 -0.97 9.01 20.88
C GLU A 152 -1.50 9.46 19.52
N LEU A 153 -2.63 10.18 19.51
CA LEU A 153 -3.18 10.79 18.30
C LEU A 153 -2.61 12.19 18.07
N ARG A 154 -2.28 12.49 16.82
CA ARG A 154 -1.86 13.81 16.35
C ARG A 154 -2.66 14.20 15.10
N PRO A 155 -2.91 15.50 14.86
CA PRO A 155 -3.52 15.94 13.61
C PRO A 155 -2.60 15.62 12.42
N TYR A 156 -3.19 15.15 11.32
CA TYR A 156 -2.47 14.72 10.10
C TYR A 156 -1.44 15.75 9.58
N ASP A 157 -1.79 17.04 9.61
CA ASP A 157 -0.97 18.15 9.11
C ASP A 157 0.25 18.49 9.99
N LYS A 158 0.36 17.92 11.20
CA LYS A 158 1.45 18.20 12.13
C LYS A 158 2.71 17.37 11.89
N ILE A 159 2.70 16.44 10.95
CA ILE A 159 3.83 15.52 10.75
C ILE A 159 5.15 16.25 10.53
N LEU A 160 5.21 17.22 9.60
CA LEU A 160 6.46 17.94 9.31
C LEU A 160 6.99 18.72 10.52
N SER A 161 6.08 19.30 11.32
CA SER A 161 6.48 20.00 12.55
C SER A 161 7.10 19.06 13.58
N GLU A 162 6.61 17.82 13.68
CA GLU A 162 7.19 16.82 14.58
C GLU A 162 8.53 16.29 14.04
N ILE A 163 8.66 16.10 12.74
CA ILE A 163 9.94 15.74 12.10
C ILE A 163 11.04 16.77 12.42
N GLU A 164 10.73 18.07 12.38
CA GLU A 164 11.66 19.11 12.82
C GLU A 164 12.00 19.00 14.32
N ASN A 165 11.03 18.63 15.16
CA ASN A 165 11.24 18.47 16.60
C ASN A 165 12.17 17.29 16.92
N LEU A 166 12.09 16.19 16.18
CA LEU A 166 13.00 15.05 16.35
C LEU A 166 14.46 15.46 16.11
N ALA A 167 14.72 16.21 15.05
CA ALA A 167 16.05 16.74 14.77
C ALA A 167 16.54 17.70 15.88
N LYS A 168 15.66 18.57 16.40
CA LYS A 168 15.97 19.45 17.55
C LYS A 168 16.30 18.66 18.82
N GLN A 169 15.67 17.50 19.01
CA GLN A 169 15.94 16.58 20.11
C GLN A 169 17.22 15.74 19.91
N GLY A 170 17.91 15.86 18.76
CA GLY A 170 19.11 15.09 18.48
C GLY A 170 18.85 13.61 18.20
N ARG A 171 17.62 13.24 17.78
CA ARG A 171 17.28 11.84 17.48
C ARG A 171 17.88 11.40 16.16
N ASN A 172 18.02 10.08 15.98
CA ASN A 172 18.38 9.47 14.70
C ASN A 172 17.11 8.91 14.08
N LEU A 173 16.74 9.39 12.90
CA LEU A 173 15.48 9.06 12.25
C LEU A 173 15.72 8.02 11.16
N TRP A 174 15.08 6.86 11.30
CA TRP A 174 15.00 5.85 10.25
C TRP A 174 14.09 6.35 9.12
N LEU A 175 14.64 6.35 7.91
CA LEU A 175 14.00 6.81 6.69
C LEU A 175 14.15 5.75 5.61
N ASP A 176 13.03 5.16 5.19
CA ASP A 176 12.97 4.37 3.97
C ASP A 176 12.73 5.32 2.79
N THR A 177 13.79 5.71 2.09
CA THR A 177 13.73 6.74 1.04
C THR A 177 13.03 6.26 -0.23
N SER A 178 12.78 4.96 -0.35
CA SER A 178 12.02 4.38 -1.45
C SER A 178 10.51 4.60 -1.28
N SER A 179 10.03 4.79 -0.03
CA SER A 179 8.62 4.95 0.31
C SER A 179 8.28 6.33 0.91
N VAL A 180 9.14 6.85 1.78
CA VAL A 180 8.95 8.16 2.43
C VAL A 180 9.12 9.27 1.41
N ASN A 181 8.16 10.19 1.41
CA ASN A 181 8.16 11.32 0.48
C ASN A 181 9.34 12.28 0.70
N ALA A 182 9.74 12.98 -0.35
CA ALA A 182 10.83 13.94 -0.33
C ALA A 182 10.63 15.05 0.71
N ALA A 183 9.37 15.44 1.00
CA ALA A 183 9.07 16.50 1.96
C ALA A 183 9.58 16.15 3.36
N ILE A 184 9.26 14.95 3.86
CA ILE A 184 9.70 14.47 5.19
C ILE A 184 11.23 14.40 5.27
N VAL A 185 11.87 13.81 4.26
CA VAL A 185 13.34 13.64 4.24
C VAL A 185 14.03 15.01 4.21
N ASN A 186 13.56 15.93 3.37
CA ASN A 186 14.14 17.27 3.24
C ASN A 186 13.89 18.15 4.47
N THR A 187 12.71 18.05 5.10
CA THR A 187 12.43 18.71 6.38
C THR A 187 13.40 18.25 7.46
N TYR A 188 13.61 16.94 7.57
CA TYR A 188 14.55 16.38 8.55
C TYR A 188 15.99 16.81 8.29
N LYS A 189 16.48 16.66 7.04
CA LYS A 189 17.82 17.12 6.62
C LYS A 189 18.04 18.61 6.96
N SER A 190 17.10 19.47 6.56
CA SER A 190 17.15 20.91 6.83
C SER A 190 17.15 21.24 8.33
N ALA A 191 16.41 20.46 9.13
CA ALA A 191 16.37 20.65 10.57
C ALA A 191 17.68 20.22 11.25
N CYS A 192 18.32 19.15 10.77
CA CYS A 192 19.67 18.74 11.21
C CYS A 192 20.72 19.82 10.89
N ASP A 193 20.69 20.41 9.68
CA ASP A 193 21.62 21.49 9.31
C ASP A 193 21.46 22.73 10.21
N LYS A 194 20.20 23.10 10.52
CA LYS A 194 19.90 24.19 11.47
C LYS A 194 20.39 23.86 12.88
N TYR A 195 20.27 22.61 13.32
CA TYR A 195 20.78 22.16 14.61
C TYR A 195 22.32 22.34 14.69
N LEU A 196 23.03 21.95 13.63
CA LEU A 196 24.49 22.08 13.55
C LEU A 196 24.97 23.53 13.59
N ASN A 197 24.31 24.40 12.83
CA ASN A 197 24.63 25.83 12.78
C ASN A 197 24.42 26.55 14.12
N LYS A 198 23.53 26.03 14.99
CA LYS A 198 23.35 26.55 16.36
C LYS A 198 24.44 26.04 17.31
N LYS A 199 24.80 24.75 17.25
CA LYS A 199 25.86 24.17 18.09
C LYS A 199 27.26 24.67 17.72
N SER A 200 27.56 24.95 16.46
CA SER A 200 28.87 25.53 16.08
C SER A 200 29.07 26.95 16.62
N LYS A 201 27.98 27.72 16.83
CA LYS A 201 28.00 29.05 17.45
C LYS A 201 28.04 29.01 18.97
N ALA A 202 27.49 27.97 19.59
CA ALA A 202 27.59 27.72 21.02
C ALA A 202 28.80 26.81 21.27
N ARG A 203 29.98 27.37 21.60
CA ARG A 203 31.16 26.58 22.04
C ARG A 203 30.80 25.76 23.29
N VAL A 204 30.23 24.58 23.10
CA VAL A 204 29.92 23.63 24.17
C VAL A 204 30.88 22.48 23.99
N HIS A 205 31.99 22.54 24.71
CA HIS A 205 32.73 21.35 25.09
C HIS A 205 31.80 20.50 25.95
N ASP A 206 31.22 19.47 25.36
CA ASP A 206 30.55 18.43 26.13
C ASP A 206 31.63 17.49 26.68
N TYR A 207 31.84 17.55 28.00
CA TYR A 207 32.83 16.76 28.73
C TYR A 207 32.48 15.26 28.84
N ASN A 208 31.35 14.82 28.28
CA ASN A 208 30.91 13.43 28.36
C ASN A 208 31.01 12.61 27.06
N GLY A 209 31.62 13.13 25.99
CA GLY A 209 32.07 12.30 24.86
C GLY A 209 30.99 11.53 24.08
N ARG A 210 29.68 11.79 24.30
CA ARG A 210 28.56 11.19 23.57
C ARG A 210 27.39 12.17 23.43
N SER A 211 27.53 13.17 22.55
CA SER A 211 26.37 13.82 21.95
C SER A 211 26.42 13.49 20.46
N ALA A 212 25.91 12.31 20.10
CA ALA A 212 25.78 11.93 18.69
C ALA A 212 24.90 12.97 17.98
N MET A 213 25.36 13.46 16.84
CA MET A 213 24.60 14.40 16.01
C MET A 213 23.33 13.72 15.48
N PRO A 214 22.18 14.42 15.39
CA PRO A 214 21.01 13.86 14.73
C PRO A 214 21.38 13.50 13.29
N SER A 215 21.12 12.25 12.90
CA SER A 215 21.38 11.77 11.56
C SER A 215 20.18 11.00 11.00
N GLY A 216 20.12 10.88 9.67
CA GLY A 216 19.19 9.98 9.01
C GLY A 216 19.78 8.58 8.93
N VAL A 217 18.99 7.57 9.25
CA VAL A 217 19.33 6.15 9.06
C VAL A 217 18.54 5.66 7.85
N TYR A 218 19.22 5.52 6.71
CA TYR A 218 18.57 5.20 5.44
C TYR A 218 18.57 3.70 5.19
N ARG A 219 17.42 3.05 5.42
CA ARG A 219 17.22 1.60 5.28
C ARG A 219 15.76 1.32 4.91
N ALA A 220 15.50 0.21 4.22
CA ALA A 220 14.13 -0.25 3.95
C ALA A 220 13.34 -0.45 5.25
N SER A 221 12.02 -0.26 5.20
CA SER A 221 11.17 -0.49 6.39
C SER A 221 11.26 -1.96 6.86
N PRO A 222 11.52 -2.22 8.16
CA PRO A 222 11.52 -3.58 8.68
C PRO A 222 10.11 -4.20 8.71
N ILE A 223 9.07 -3.36 8.64
CA ILE A 223 7.66 -3.79 8.64
C ILE A 223 7.32 -4.49 7.33
N SER A 224 7.85 -4.02 6.20
CA SER A 224 7.63 -4.62 4.88
C SER A 224 7.95 -6.12 4.86
N LEU A 225 9.10 -6.52 5.43
CA LEU A 225 9.47 -7.94 5.51
C LEU A 225 8.65 -8.67 6.57
N ALA A 226 8.44 -8.06 7.75
CA ALA A 226 7.70 -8.69 8.85
C ALA A 226 6.26 -9.07 8.42
N LYS A 227 5.55 -8.19 7.70
CA LYS A 227 4.18 -8.48 7.20
C LYS A 227 4.16 -9.34 5.93
N ALA A 228 5.30 -9.54 5.27
CA ALA A 228 5.39 -10.42 4.12
C ALA A 228 5.19 -11.88 4.54
N VAL A 229 5.71 -12.26 5.71
CA VAL A 229 5.60 -13.60 6.31
C VAL A 229 4.38 -13.65 7.24
N LYS A 230 3.34 -14.39 6.83
CA LYS A 230 2.07 -14.44 7.57
C LYS A 230 2.20 -15.37 8.77
N ASN A 231 1.69 -14.97 9.93
CA ASN A 231 1.54 -15.86 11.07
C ASN A 231 0.38 -16.85 10.88
N ASP A 232 0.21 -17.80 11.80
CA ASP A 232 -0.81 -18.85 11.67
C ASP A 232 -2.25 -18.33 11.61
N ALA A 233 -2.58 -17.26 12.35
CA ALA A 233 -3.90 -16.66 12.31
C ALA A 233 -4.17 -15.98 10.96
N GLU A 234 -3.19 -15.21 10.46
CA GLU A 234 -3.27 -14.58 9.13
C GLU A 234 -3.37 -15.64 8.02
N LEU A 235 -2.57 -16.72 8.09
CA LEU A 235 -2.63 -17.84 7.13
C LEU A 235 -3.98 -18.54 7.16
N GLN A 236 -4.54 -18.77 8.35
CA GLN A 236 -5.85 -19.40 8.49
C GLN A 236 -6.96 -18.49 7.96
N GLY A 237 -6.90 -17.20 8.24
CA GLY A 237 -7.80 -16.19 7.67
C GLY A 237 -7.76 -16.20 6.15
N MET A 238 -6.57 -16.21 5.55
CA MET A 238 -6.39 -16.33 4.10
C MET A 238 -7.00 -17.61 3.53
N ARG A 239 -6.82 -18.78 4.17
CA ARG A 239 -7.46 -20.03 3.72
C ARG A 239 -8.98 -19.94 3.77
N ASN A 240 -9.51 -19.40 4.86
CA ASN A 240 -10.96 -19.28 5.06
C ASN A 240 -11.57 -18.30 4.04
N SER A 241 -10.93 -17.16 3.78
CA SER A 241 -11.41 -16.18 2.80
C SER A 241 -11.38 -16.72 1.38
N HIS A 242 -10.31 -17.41 0.98
CA HIS A 242 -10.23 -18.06 -0.33
C HIS A 242 -11.30 -19.15 -0.49
N LEU A 243 -11.64 -19.88 0.57
CA LEU A 243 -12.69 -20.90 0.53
C LEU A 243 -14.07 -20.29 0.26
N ARG A 244 -14.42 -19.21 0.97
CA ARG A 244 -15.69 -18.49 0.75
C ARG A 244 -15.74 -17.82 -0.63
N ASP A 245 -14.64 -17.22 -1.05
CA ASP A 245 -14.54 -16.58 -2.37
C ASP A 245 -14.68 -17.60 -3.51
N ALA A 246 -14.09 -18.80 -3.34
CA ALA A 246 -14.25 -19.89 -4.28
C ALA A 246 -15.71 -20.38 -4.36
N ALA A 247 -16.44 -20.41 -3.25
CA ALA A 247 -17.86 -20.75 -3.25
C ALA A 247 -18.70 -19.69 -3.99
N ALA A 248 -18.42 -18.40 -3.77
CA ALA A 248 -19.06 -17.31 -4.52
C ALA A 248 -18.80 -17.42 -6.02
N LEU A 249 -17.55 -17.70 -6.41
CA LEU A 249 -17.18 -17.92 -7.81
C LEU A 249 -17.88 -19.13 -8.41
N ALA A 250 -17.99 -20.25 -7.68
CA ALA A 250 -18.71 -21.43 -8.17
C ALA A 250 -20.18 -21.12 -8.48
N HIS A 251 -20.87 -20.43 -7.56
CA HIS A 251 -22.25 -19.98 -7.80
C HIS A 251 -22.34 -19.00 -8.98
N PHE A 252 -21.39 -18.07 -9.09
CA PHE A 252 -21.32 -17.14 -10.20
C PHE A 252 -21.13 -17.85 -11.55
N TRP A 253 -20.23 -18.83 -11.65
CA TRP A 253 -19.98 -19.54 -12.91
C TRP A 253 -21.18 -20.37 -13.34
N VAL A 254 -21.88 -21.02 -12.41
CA VAL A 254 -23.14 -21.72 -12.69
C VAL A 254 -24.20 -20.75 -13.20
N TRP A 255 -24.38 -19.61 -12.52
CA TRP A 255 -25.31 -18.58 -12.96
C TRP A 255 -24.99 -18.05 -14.36
N LEU A 256 -23.70 -17.78 -14.64
CA LEU A 256 -23.28 -17.23 -15.93
C LEU A 256 -23.55 -18.22 -17.07
N GLU A 257 -23.25 -19.50 -16.86
CA GLU A 257 -23.54 -20.56 -17.83
C GLU A 257 -25.05 -20.74 -18.07
N GLU A 258 -25.87 -20.68 -17.01
CA GLU A 258 -27.33 -20.72 -17.16
C GLU A 258 -27.90 -19.54 -17.97
N GLU A 259 -27.42 -18.32 -17.71
CA GLU A 259 -27.88 -17.13 -18.44
C GLU A 259 -27.45 -17.17 -19.91
N ILE A 260 -26.22 -17.63 -20.18
CA ILE A 260 -25.75 -17.85 -21.55
C ILE A 260 -26.62 -18.87 -22.27
N ASN A 261 -26.96 -20.00 -21.63
CA ASN A 261 -27.83 -21.03 -22.19
C ASN A 261 -29.26 -20.54 -22.44
N ARG A 262 -29.73 -19.55 -21.68
CA ARG A 262 -31.02 -18.86 -21.92
C ARG A 262 -30.95 -17.82 -23.05
N GLY A 263 -29.78 -17.56 -23.61
CA GLY A 263 -29.56 -16.55 -24.63
C GLY A 263 -29.53 -15.12 -24.10
N ALA A 264 -29.24 -14.92 -22.81
CA ALA A 264 -29.11 -13.61 -22.22
C ALA A 264 -27.94 -12.84 -22.87
N LYS A 265 -28.13 -11.54 -23.09
CA LYS A 265 -27.08 -10.64 -23.57
C LYS A 265 -26.57 -9.83 -22.39
N LEU A 266 -25.44 -10.26 -21.84
CA LEU A 266 -24.81 -9.62 -20.69
C LEU A 266 -23.60 -8.80 -21.15
N THR A 267 -23.53 -7.55 -20.73
CA THR A 267 -22.35 -6.71 -20.87
C THR A 267 -21.26 -7.14 -19.89
N GLU A 268 -20.01 -6.80 -20.19
CA GLU A 268 -18.88 -7.06 -19.28
C GLU A 268 -19.08 -6.45 -17.89
N VAL A 269 -19.70 -5.26 -17.82
CA VAL A 269 -20.08 -4.60 -16.56
C VAL A 269 -21.12 -5.43 -15.80
N GLU A 270 -22.21 -5.86 -16.44
CA GLU A 270 -23.25 -6.66 -15.78
C GLU A 270 -22.70 -7.99 -15.23
N VAL A 271 -21.74 -8.59 -15.94
CA VAL A 271 -21.04 -9.80 -15.45
C VAL A 271 -20.20 -9.49 -14.21
N ALA A 272 -19.44 -8.39 -14.20
CA ALA A 272 -18.65 -7.97 -13.04
C ALA A 272 -19.53 -7.63 -11.83
N ASP A 273 -20.62 -6.88 -12.05
CA ASP A 273 -21.59 -6.50 -11.02
C ASP A 273 -22.27 -7.74 -10.41
N LYS A 274 -22.56 -8.76 -11.23
CA LYS A 274 -23.13 -9.99 -10.71
C LYS A 274 -22.16 -10.76 -9.82
N LEU A 275 -20.87 -10.81 -10.17
CA LEU A 275 -19.87 -11.43 -9.31
C LEU A 275 -19.76 -10.70 -7.96
N LEU A 276 -19.80 -9.37 -7.98
CA LEU A 276 -19.86 -8.56 -6.76
C LEU A 276 -21.09 -8.91 -5.91
N GLU A 277 -22.24 -9.13 -6.53
CA GLU A 277 -23.46 -9.58 -5.82
C GLU A 277 -23.25 -10.93 -5.11
N PHE A 278 -22.59 -11.90 -5.74
CA PHE A 278 -22.29 -13.19 -5.11
C PHE A 278 -21.28 -13.08 -3.97
N ARG A 279 -20.24 -12.25 -4.13
CA ARG A 279 -19.22 -12.00 -3.10
C ARG A 279 -19.78 -11.23 -1.90
N SER A 280 -20.65 -10.24 -2.13
CA SER A 280 -21.26 -9.44 -1.05
C SER A 280 -22.17 -10.24 -0.12
N LYS A 281 -22.58 -11.45 -0.52
CA LYS A 281 -23.33 -12.40 0.31
C LYS A 281 -22.43 -13.28 1.19
N GLN A 282 -21.12 -13.30 0.95
CA GLN A 282 -20.19 -14.10 1.73
C GLN A 282 -19.88 -13.43 3.07
N ASP A 283 -19.75 -14.26 4.10
CA ASP A 283 -19.43 -13.77 5.44
C ASP A 283 -18.08 -13.03 5.46
N GLY A 284 -18.07 -11.90 6.15
CA GLY A 284 -16.92 -11.03 6.27
C GLY A 284 -16.51 -10.25 5.02
N PHE A 285 -17.30 -10.24 3.94
CA PHE A 285 -17.02 -9.42 2.75
C PHE A 285 -16.98 -7.92 3.11
N ILE A 286 -16.02 -7.19 2.53
CA ILE A 286 -15.85 -5.74 2.72
C ILE A 286 -16.04 -4.99 1.39
N ASP A 287 -15.22 -5.32 0.40
CA ASP A 287 -15.18 -4.65 -0.91
C ASP A 287 -14.43 -5.55 -1.92
N THR A 288 -14.34 -5.17 -3.19
CA THR A 288 -13.40 -5.81 -4.12
C THR A 288 -11.95 -5.44 -3.78
N SER A 289 -10.99 -6.33 -4.04
CA SER A 289 -9.55 -6.05 -3.82
C SER A 289 -8.90 -5.27 -4.96
N PHE A 290 -9.58 -5.16 -6.09
CA PHE A 290 -9.29 -4.29 -7.23
C PHE A 290 -10.53 -4.17 -8.12
N ASP A 291 -10.50 -3.26 -9.11
CA ASP A 291 -11.54 -3.18 -10.14
C ASP A 291 -11.58 -4.48 -10.95
N THR A 292 -12.73 -5.16 -10.99
CA THR A 292 -12.86 -6.44 -11.69
C THR A 292 -12.64 -6.27 -13.20
N ILE A 293 -11.71 -7.06 -13.74
CA ILE A 293 -11.49 -7.19 -15.18
C ILE A 293 -12.46 -8.26 -15.69
N SER A 294 -13.49 -7.83 -16.42
CA SER A 294 -14.43 -8.71 -17.12
C SER A 294 -14.30 -8.39 -18.60
N ALA A 295 -13.78 -9.32 -19.40
CA ALA A 295 -13.29 -9.01 -20.72
C ALA A 295 -13.62 -10.10 -21.76
N SER A 296 -14.37 -9.71 -22.80
CA SER A 296 -14.80 -10.53 -23.93
C SER A 296 -13.92 -10.26 -25.17
N GLY A 297 -13.36 -11.32 -25.74
CA GLY A 297 -12.59 -11.25 -26.99
C GLY A 297 -11.35 -10.36 -26.91
N ALA A 298 -11.27 -9.35 -27.77
CA ALA A 298 -10.11 -8.47 -27.89
C ALA A 298 -9.86 -7.64 -26.62
N ASN A 299 -10.90 -7.36 -25.82
CA ASN A 299 -10.75 -6.69 -24.53
C ASN A 299 -9.86 -7.49 -23.58
N GLY A 300 -9.89 -8.84 -23.66
CA GLY A 300 -9.03 -9.71 -22.85
C GLY A 300 -7.54 -9.66 -23.21
N ALA A 301 -7.17 -8.98 -24.31
CA ALA A 301 -5.77 -8.72 -24.65
C ALA A 301 -5.22 -7.42 -24.01
N VAL A 302 -6.08 -6.58 -23.42
CA VAL A 302 -5.68 -5.37 -22.70
C VAL A 302 -5.50 -5.74 -21.22
N ILE A 303 -4.25 -5.75 -20.75
CA ILE A 303 -3.83 -6.34 -19.46
C ILE A 303 -4.61 -5.73 -18.27
N HIS A 304 -4.74 -4.41 -18.21
CA HIS A 304 -5.51 -3.71 -17.18
C HIS A 304 -6.81 -3.12 -17.78
N TYR A 305 -7.57 -3.96 -18.49
CA TYR A 305 -8.88 -3.57 -19.01
C TYR A 305 -9.87 -3.33 -17.86
N LYS A 306 -10.61 -2.23 -17.94
CA LYS A 306 -11.70 -1.93 -17.02
C LYS A 306 -12.97 -1.67 -17.83
N PRO A 307 -14.01 -2.52 -17.70
CA PRO A 307 -15.27 -2.26 -18.38
C PRO A 307 -15.97 -1.06 -17.73
N GLU A 308 -16.49 -0.15 -18.54
CA GLU A 308 -17.28 0.99 -18.09
C GLU A 308 -18.68 0.99 -18.72
N PRO A 309 -19.72 1.41 -17.98
CA PRO A 309 -21.07 1.53 -18.55
C PRO A 309 -21.07 2.40 -19.81
N GLY A 310 -21.64 1.88 -20.90
CA GLY A 310 -21.67 2.57 -22.20
C GLY A 310 -20.38 2.47 -23.03
N SER A 311 -19.29 1.92 -22.47
CA SER A 311 -18.01 1.69 -23.15
C SER A 311 -17.45 0.29 -22.87
N CYS A 312 -18.32 -0.72 -22.93
CA CYS A 312 -17.98 -2.13 -22.76
C CYS A 312 -18.62 -3.00 -23.84
N SER A 313 -18.06 -4.20 -24.04
CA SER A 313 -18.58 -5.19 -24.95
C SER A 313 -19.69 -6.04 -24.30
N VAL A 314 -20.52 -6.65 -25.13
CA VAL A 314 -21.37 -7.78 -24.73
C VAL A 314 -20.52 -9.05 -24.72
N LEU A 315 -20.74 -9.93 -23.73
CA LEU A 315 -20.13 -11.25 -23.68
C LEU A 315 -20.52 -12.03 -24.94
N ASP A 316 -19.50 -12.58 -25.60
CA ASP A 316 -19.66 -13.31 -26.85
C ASP A 316 -19.18 -14.75 -26.66
N VAL A 317 -20.09 -15.71 -26.85
CA VAL A 317 -19.82 -17.13 -26.62
C VAL A 317 -18.79 -17.72 -27.59
N GLU A 318 -18.66 -17.10 -28.77
CA GLU A 318 -17.69 -17.49 -29.80
C GLU A 318 -16.29 -16.90 -29.56
N LYS A 319 -16.09 -16.23 -28.42
CA LYS A 319 -14.83 -15.59 -28.04
C LYS A 319 -14.35 -16.09 -26.69
N LEU A 320 -13.06 -15.89 -26.43
CA LEU A 320 -12.51 -16.05 -25.09
C LEU A 320 -13.13 -15.02 -24.15
N PHE A 321 -13.42 -15.44 -22.93
CA PHE A 321 -13.83 -14.59 -21.83
C PHE A 321 -12.78 -14.68 -20.71
N LEU A 322 -12.21 -13.56 -20.30
CA LEU A 322 -11.27 -13.44 -19.20
C LEU A 322 -11.94 -12.69 -18.06
N LEU A 323 -11.86 -13.28 -16.87
CA LEU A 323 -12.34 -12.70 -15.62
C LEU A 323 -11.19 -12.68 -14.62
N ASP A 324 -10.70 -11.49 -14.29
CA ASP A 324 -9.73 -11.25 -13.22
C ASP A 324 -10.38 -10.45 -12.11
N SER A 325 -10.35 -10.99 -10.89
CA SER A 325 -11.16 -10.41 -9.83
C SER A 325 -10.69 -10.85 -8.45
N GLY A 326 -11.01 -10.05 -7.42
CA GLY A 326 -10.71 -10.41 -6.05
C GLY A 326 -11.55 -9.62 -5.05
N ALA A 327 -11.46 -10.00 -3.79
CA ALA A 327 -12.21 -9.38 -2.70
C ALA A 327 -11.38 -9.18 -1.43
N GLN A 328 -11.77 -8.15 -0.68
CA GLN A 328 -11.35 -7.92 0.69
C GLN A 328 -12.37 -8.57 1.63
N TYR A 329 -11.88 -9.44 2.50
CA TYR A 329 -12.62 -10.00 3.62
C TYR A 329 -12.00 -9.52 4.94
N VAL A 330 -12.76 -9.58 6.04
CA VAL A 330 -12.27 -9.18 7.37
C VAL A 330 -11.01 -9.95 7.82
N ASP A 331 -10.80 -11.14 7.28
CA ASP A 331 -9.76 -12.11 7.62
C ASP A 331 -8.79 -12.42 6.46
N GLY A 332 -8.92 -11.80 5.28
CA GLY A 332 -7.98 -12.00 4.19
C GLY A 332 -8.36 -11.31 2.88
N THR A 333 -7.46 -11.39 1.89
CA THR A 333 -7.63 -10.76 0.58
C THR A 333 -7.47 -11.83 -0.51
N THR A 334 -8.35 -11.83 -1.52
CA THR A 334 -8.29 -12.77 -2.64
C THR A 334 -7.93 -12.08 -3.94
N ASP A 335 -7.37 -12.86 -4.86
CA ASP A 335 -7.03 -12.48 -6.23
C ASP A 335 -7.05 -13.76 -7.09
N ILE A 336 -7.86 -13.76 -8.14
CA ILE A 336 -8.07 -14.93 -8.99
C ILE A 336 -8.53 -14.58 -10.39
N THR A 337 -7.77 -15.08 -11.37
CA THR A 337 -8.11 -15.01 -12.78
C THR A 337 -8.60 -16.36 -13.32
N ARG A 338 -9.63 -16.34 -14.19
CA ARG A 338 -10.01 -17.47 -15.04
C ARG A 338 -10.24 -17.00 -16.47
N THR A 339 -9.85 -17.83 -17.43
CA THR A 339 -10.13 -17.63 -18.85
C THR A 339 -10.89 -18.84 -19.36
N VAL A 340 -12.04 -18.60 -19.98
CA VAL A 340 -12.97 -19.63 -20.47
C VAL A 340 -13.39 -19.32 -21.91
N HIS A 341 -14.05 -20.29 -22.53
CA HIS A 341 -14.70 -20.16 -23.83
C HIS A 341 -16.05 -20.89 -23.75
N PHE A 342 -17.13 -20.28 -24.20
CA PHE A 342 -18.48 -20.87 -24.07
C PHE A 342 -18.96 -21.59 -25.35
N GLY A 343 -18.33 -21.35 -26.50
CA GLY A 343 -18.49 -22.11 -27.74
C GLY A 343 -17.26 -22.98 -28.07
N GLU A 344 -16.85 -23.03 -29.33
CA GLU A 344 -15.68 -23.82 -29.76
C GLU A 344 -14.39 -22.97 -29.92
N PRO A 345 -13.38 -23.13 -29.04
CA PRO A 345 -12.14 -22.37 -29.18
C PRO A 345 -11.28 -22.88 -30.35
N THR A 346 -10.65 -21.94 -31.05
CA THR A 346 -9.71 -22.20 -32.15
C THR A 346 -8.47 -22.97 -31.68
N PRO A 347 -7.76 -23.66 -32.60
CA PRO A 347 -6.50 -24.34 -32.27
C PRO A 347 -5.46 -23.40 -31.63
N ARG A 348 -5.38 -22.14 -32.09
CA ARG A 348 -4.45 -21.15 -31.55
C ARG A 348 -4.81 -20.72 -30.13
N GLN A 349 -6.09 -20.50 -29.82
CA GLN A 349 -6.54 -20.18 -28.47
C GLN A 349 -6.21 -21.33 -27.50
N LYS A 350 -6.47 -22.59 -27.90
CA LYS A 350 -6.12 -23.79 -27.12
C LYS A 350 -4.61 -23.88 -26.88
N GLU A 351 -3.79 -23.63 -27.90
CA GLU A 351 -2.33 -23.64 -27.78
C GLU A 351 -1.83 -22.61 -26.77
N CYS A 352 -2.26 -21.34 -26.90
CA CYS A 352 -1.86 -20.26 -26.00
C CYS A 352 -2.27 -20.55 -24.55
N PHE A 353 -3.53 -20.96 -24.33
CA PHE A 353 -4.03 -21.31 -23.00
C PHE A 353 -3.21 -22.45 -22.37
N THR A 354 -2.91 -23.49 -23.16
CA THR A 354 -2.15 -24.65 -22.67
C THR A 354 -0.72 -24.26 -22.28
N ARG A 355 -0.05 -23.39 -23.03
CA ARG A 355 1.30 -22.91 -22.69
C ARG A 355 1.30 -22.14 -21.35
N VAL A 356 0.30 -21.28 -21.12
CA VAL A 356 0.15 -20.58 -19.83
C VAL A 356 -0.07 -21.57 -18.70
N LEU A 357 -0.96 -22.55 -18.87
CA LEU A 357 -1.25 -23.58 -17.87
C LEU A 357 -0.02 -24.45 -17.54
N GLN A 358 0.80 -24.79 -18.54
CA GLN A 358 2.04 -25.54 -18.34
C GLN A 358 3.02 -24.78 -17.43
N VAL A 359 3.18 -23.48 -17.64
CA VAL A 359 4.04 -22.64 -16.81
C VAL A 359 3.50 -22.57 -15.38
N LEU A 360 2.20 -22.31 -15.20
CA LEU A 360 1.57 -22.27 -13.88
C LEU A 360 1.73 -23.59 -13.12
N SER A 361 1.48 -24.72 -13.78
CA SER A 361 1.65 -26.05 -13.20
C SER A 361 3.11 -26.33 -12.82
N SER A 362 4.05 -25.92 -13.67
CA SER A 362 5.49 -26.05 -13.39
C SER A 362 5.91 -25.22 -12.17
N PHE A 363 5.37 -24.03 -11.96
CA PHE A 363 5.66 -23.23 -10.76
C PHE A 363 5.04 -23.84 -9.50
N ASN A 364 3.79 -24.28 -9.55
CA ASN A 364 3.08 -24.82 -8.38
C ASN A 364 3.63 -26.16 -7.86
N CYS A 365 4.25 -26.97 -8.73
CA CYS A 365 4.81 -28.28 -8.35
C CYS A 365 6.32 -28.25 -8.03
N LYS A 366 6.97 -27.08 -8.08
CA LYS A 366 8.41 -26.97 -7.79
C LYS A 366 8.69 -26.98 -6.29
N SER A 367 9.54 -27.89 -5.86
CA SER A 367 10.27 -27.77 -4.59
C SER A 367 11.59 -27.05 -4.84
N PHE A 368 11.78 -25.87 -4.26
CA PHE A 368 13.08 -25.19 -4.26
C PHE A 368 13.82 -25.54 -2.97
N THR A 369 14.94 -26.24 -3.06
CA THR A 369 15.83 -26.46 -1.91
C THR A 369 16.70 -25.22 -1.72
N GLY A 370 16.50 -24.43 -0.66
CA GLY A 370 17.45 -23.34 -0.36
C GLY A 370 16.99 -22.10 0.41
N ALA A 371 15.96 -22.15 1.26
CA ALA A 371 15.71 -21.04 2.20
C ALA A 371 15.56 -21.60 3.61
N HIS A 372 16.69 -21.80 4.30
CA HIS A 372 16.67 -21.76 5.76
C HIS A 372 16.38 -20.30 6.14
N PHE A 373 15.09 -19.95 6.26
CA PHE A 373 14.72 -18.78 7.05
C PHE A 373 15.19 -19.08 8.47
N ILE A 374 16.22 -18.36 8.91
CA ILE A 374 16.62 -18.34 10.31
C ILE A 374 15.45 -17.67 11.04
N ASN A 375 14.51 -18.46 11.55
CA ASN A 375 13.57 -18.00 12.55
C ASN A 375 14.38 -17.70 13.82
N THR A 376 14.79 -16.45 14.02
CA THR A 376 15.13 -15.92 15.34
C THR A 376 13.84 -15.47 16.04
N PHE A 377 12.91 -16.40 16.25
CA PHE A 377 11.86 -16.27 17.26
C PHE A 377 11.58 -17.67 17.82
N THR A 378 12.51 -18.15 18.64
CA THR A 378 12.25 -19.21 19.61
C THR A 378 11.96 -18.54 20.95
N SER A 379 10.75 -18.73 21.47
CA SER A 379 10.54 -18.89 22.91
C SER A 379 10.30 -20.36 23.18
#